data_AF-A0A955N370-F1
#
_entry.id   AF-A0A955N370-F1
#
_cell.length_a   1.000
_cell.length_b   1.000
_cell.length_c   1.000
_cell.angle_alpha   90.00
_cell.angle_beta   90.00
_cell.angle_gamma   90.00
#
_symmetry.space_group_name_H-M   'P 1'
#
loop_
_entity.id
_entity.type
_entity.pdbx_description
1 polymer ?
#
loop_
_entity_poly.entity_id
_entity_poly.type
_entity_poly.pdbx_seq_one_letter_code
_entity_poly.pdbx_strand_id
1 'polypeptide(L)'
;MWKDKLPKQVQAVVEEVYRALQTDSPRLATIGARTIIDLVILDKVGDVGTFVEKLTALERQGYVGRKNREFVAAVLEAGSAAAHRGIAPQVDDLNRVMDIVESLLESVYVLEELAQHLRQTTPARPSRGKPMDKP
;
A
#
# COMPACT_ATOMS: atom_id res chain seq x y z
N MET A 1 -17.19 -0.03 1.05
CA MET A 1 -16.05 -0.94 1.34
C MET A 1 -14.76 -0.16 1.12
N TRP A 2 -13.65 -0.45 1.80
CA TRP A 2 -12.43 0.39 1.71
C TRP A 2 -11.91 0.58 0.27
N LYS A 3 -12.13 -0.41 -0.61
CA LYS A 3 -11.82 -0.37 -2.05
C LYS A 3 -12.47 0.78 -2.82
N ASP A 4 -13.61 1.30 -2.34
CA ASP A 4 -14.33 2.38 -3.01
C ASP A 4 -13.58 3.71 -2.93
N LYS A 5 -12.55 3.79 -2.08
CA LYS A 5 -11.64 4.94 -1.94
C LYS A 5 -10.47 4.89 -2.91
N LEU A 6 -10.30 3.80 -3.67
CA LEU A 6 -9.19 3.63 -4.60
C LEU A 6 -9.50 4.29 -5.95
N PRO A 7 -8.46 4.74 -6.68
CA PRO A 7 -8.63 5.12 -8.09
C PRO A 7 -9.26 3.97 -8.89
N LYS A 8 -10.13 4.28 -9.84
CA LYS A 8 -10.93 3.27 -10.56
C LYS A 8 -10.11 2.15 -11.21
N GLN A 9 -8.94 2.48 -11.75
CA GLN A 9 -8.04 1.48 -12.34
C GLN A 9 -7.44 0.57 -11.28
N VAL A 10 -7.00 1.12 -10.15
CA VAL A 10 -6.46 0.35 -9.02
C VAL A 10 -7.55 -0.57 -8.45
N GLN A 11 -8.77 -0.05 -8.27
CA GLN A 11 -9.92 -0.83 -7.80
C GLN A 11 -10.20 -2.05 -8.70
N ALA A 12 -10.20 -1.86 -10.01
CA ALA A 12 -10.46 -2.94 -10.97
C ALA A 12 -9.42 -4.07 -10.85
N VAL A 13 -8.13 -3.73 -10.79
CA VAL A 13 -7.05 -4.74 -10.68
C VAL A 13 -7.08 -5.43 -9.31
N VAL A 14 -7.40 -4.72 -8.22
CA VAL A 14 -7.61 -5.34 -6.90
C VAL A 14 -8.72 -6.39 -6.95
N GLU A 15 -9.83 -6.10 -7.63
CA GLU A 15 -10.91 -7.08 -7.79
C GLU A 15 -10.48 -8.30 -8.63
N GLU A 16 -9.70 -8.09 -9.69
CA GLU A 16 -9.15 -9.18 -10.49
C GLU A 16 -8.18 -10.04 -9.69
N VAL A 17 -7.32 -9.43 -8.86
CA VAL A 17 -6.41 -10.16 -7.96
C VAL A 17 -7.19 -10.99 -6.96
N TYR A 18 -8.25 -10.45 -6.34
CA TYR A 18 -9.08 -11.25 -5.43
C TYR A 18 -9.78 -12.41 -6.14
N ARG A 19 -10.24 -12.24 -7.39
CA ARG A 19 -10.77 -13.35 -8.18
C ARG A 19 -9.69 -14.41 -8.42
N ALA A 20 -8.46 -14.01 -8.76
CA ALA A 20 -7.34 -14.94 -8.94
C ALA A 20 -6.98 -15.70 -7.66
N LEU A 21 -7.06 -15.04 -6.49
CA LEU A 21 -6.88 -15.70 -5.19
C LEU A 21 -8.00 -16.72 -4.93
N GLN A 22 -9.25 -16.34 -5.21
CA GLN A 22 -10.41 -17.22 -5.02
C GLN A 22 -10.40 -18.45 -5.94
N THR A 23 -9.72 -18.37 -7.08
CA THR A 23 -9.57 -19.48 -8.04
C THR A 23 -8.22 -20.18 -7.94
N ASP A 24 -7.52 -20.07 -6.80
CA ASP A 24 -6.22 -20.70 -6.55
C ASP A 24 -5.22 -20.48 -7.70
N SER A 25 -5.14 -19.24 -8.19
CA SER A 25 -4.29 -18.83 -9.32
C SER A 25 -3.12 -17.96 -8.83
N PRO A 26 -2.16 -18.53 -8.07
CA PRO A 26 -1.15 -17.77 -7.33
C PRO A 26 -0.28 -16.91 -8.25
N ARG A 27 0.10 -17.43 -9.42
CA ARG A 27 0.92 -16.70 -10.39
C ARG A 27 0.20 -15.44 -10.90
N LEU A 28 -1.09 -15.55 -11.22
CA LEU A 28 -1.88 -14.40 -11.69
C LEU A 28 -2.10 -13.39 -10.57
N ALA A 29 -2.37 -13.86 -9.35
CA ALA A 29 -2.49 -12.98 -8.18
C ALA A 29 -1.19 -12.20 -7.93
N THR A 30 -0.02 -12.84 -8.03
CA THR A 30 1.28 -12.17 -7.86
C THR A 30 1.62 -11.20 -8.99
N ILE A 31 1.24 -11.51 -10.23
CA ILE A 31 1.35 -10.56 -11.35
C ILE A 31 0.45 -9.35 -11.11
N GLY A 32 -0.81 -9.56 -10.70
CA GLY A 32 -1.72 -8.47 -10.41
C GLY A 32 -1.29 -7.63 -9.20
N ALA A 33 -0.69 -8.23 -8.17
CA ALA A 33 -0.07 -7.51 -7.05
C ALA A 33 1.00 -6.51 -7.54
N ARG A 34 1.86 -6.95 -8.46
CA ARG A 34 2.84 -6.09 -9.14
C ARG A 34 2.15 -4.97 -9.91
N THR A 35 1.13 -5.30 -10.71
CA THR A 35 0.37 -4.31 -11.48
C THR A 35 -0.28 -3.26 -10.58
N ILE A 36 -0.84 -3.65 -9.43
CA ILE A 36 -1.40 -2.72 -8.45
C ILE A 36 -0.35 -1.71 -7.99
N ILE A 37 0.83 -2.18 -7.58
CA ILE A 37 1.90 -1.29 -7.12
C ILE A 37 2.36 -0.34 -8.24
N ASP A 38 2.51 -0.84 -9.47
CA ASP A 38 2.88 -0.01 -10.62
C ASP A 38 1.81 1.09 -10.89
N LEU A 39 0.52 0.78 -10.74
CA LEU A 39 -0.56 1.78 -10.84
C LEU A 39 -0.52 2.80 -9.70
N VAL A 40 -0.21 2.39 -8.47
CA VAL A 40 -0.03 3.32 -7.34
C VAL A 40 1.15 4.26 -7.60
N ILE A 41 2.27 3.73 -8.09
CA ILE A 41 3.43 4.55 -8.48
C ILE A 41 3.03 5.55 -9.55
N LEU A 42 2.34 5.10 -10.59
CA LEU A 42 1.89 5.97 -11.68
C LEU A 42 0.94 7.07 -11.18
N ASP A 43 -0.01 6.74 -10.33
CA ASP A 43 -0.97 7.69 -9.73
C ASP A 43 -0.27 8.74 -8.85
N LYS A 44 0.71 8.33 -8.05
CA LYS A 44 1.33 9.19 -7.03
C LYS A 44 2.57 9.94 -7.48
N VAL A 45 3.33 9.35 -8.39
CA VAL A 45 4.65 9.84 -8.79
C VAL A 45 4.73 10.10 -10.29
N GLY A 46 3.80 9.55 -11.08
CA GLY A 46 3.86 9.58 -12.53
C GLY A 46 4.84 8.54 -13.09
N ASP A 47 5.05 8.57 -14.40
CA ASP A 47 6.03 7.70 -15.04
C ASP A 47 7.42 8.33 -14.96
N VAL A 48 8.20 7.88 -13.97
CA VAL A 48 9.55 8.40 -13.72
C VAL A 48 10.58 7.29 -13.76
N GLY A 49 11.54 7.41 -14.67
CA GLY A 49 12.81 6.69 -14.64
C GLY A 49 12.73 5.18 -14.40
N THR A 50 13.74 4.70 -13.70
CA THR A 50 13.97 3.30 -13.35
C THR A 50 13.13 2.88 -12.14
N PHE A 51 13.04 1.57 -11.95
CA PHE A 51 12.39 0.94 -10.81
C PHE A 51 12.85 1.50 -9.43
N VAL A 52 14.16 1.70 -9.26
CA VAL A 52 14.74 2.22 -8.01
C VAL A 52 14.35 3.68 -7.80
N GLU A 53 14.27 4.46 -8.88
CA GLU A 53 13.86 5.86 -8.84
C GLU A 53 12.38 5.99 -8.46
N LYS A 54 11.52 5.12 -9.01
CA LYS A 54 10.09 5.02 -8.65
C LYS A 54 9.89 4.78 -7.15
N LEU A 55 10.59 3.78 -6.60
CA LEU A 55 10.52 3.45 -5.17
C LEU A 55 11.09 4.56 -4.28
N THR A 56 12.19 5.18 -4.71
CA THR A 56 12.80 6.30 -3.98
C THR A 56 11.88 7.51 -3.97
N ALA A 57 11.16 7.77 -5.07
CA ALA A 57 10.22 8.86 -5.16
C ALA A 57 8.98 8.63 -4.28
N LEU A 58 8.45 7.39 -4.20
CA LEU A 58 7.40 7.04 -3.23
C LEU A 58 7.85 7.31 -1.79
N GLU A 59 9.08 6.95 -1.43
CA GLU A 59 9.63 7.22 -0.10
C GLU A 59 9.78 8.73 0.16
N ARG A 60 10.40 9.45 -0.78
CA ARG A 60 10.65 10.90 -0.63
C ARG A 60 9.38 11.73 -0.52
N GLN A 61 8.30 11.31 -1.18
CA GLN A 61 7.01 11.97 -1.10
C GLN A 61 6.16 11.52 0.11
N GLY A 62 6.67 10.58 0.92
CA GLY A 62 6.03 10.16 2.17
C GLY A 62 4.92 9.11 2.01
N TYR A 63 4.71 8.58 0.81
CA TYR A 63 3.72 7.52 0.57
C TYR A 63 4.13 6.17 1.17
N VAL A 64 5.43 5.92 1.29
CA VAL A 64 5.98 4.75 1.97
C VAL A 64 7.13 5.15 2.91
N GLY A 65 7.20 4.54 4.08
CA GLY A 65 8.39 4.63 4.92
C GLY A 65 9.55 3.82 4.36
N ARG A 66 10.79 4.13 4.79
CA ARG A 66 12.02 3.44 4.33
C ARG A 66 11.94 1.92 4.38
N LYS A 67 11.47 1.36 5.50
CA LYS A 67 11.34 -0.10 5.68
C LYS A 67 10.24 -0.67 4.77
N ASN A 68 9.13 0.05 4.60
CA ASN A 68 8.04 -0.39 3.74
C ASN A 68 8.45 -0.41 2.27
N ARG A 69 9.35 0.49 1.85
CA ARG A 69 9.93 0.49 0.50
C ARG A 69 10.58 -0.86 0.15
N GLU A 70 11.30 -1.46 1.09
CA GLU A 70 11.96 -2.76 0.88
C GLU A 70 10.93 -3.90 0.72
N PHE A 71 9.82 -3.84 1.44
CA PHE A 71 8.72 -4.80 1.30
C PHE A 71 8.04 -4.68 -0.07
N VAL A 72 7.75 -3.44 -0.48
CA VAL A 72 7.18 -3.15 -1.79
C VAL A 72 8.13 -3.62 -2.90
N ALA A 73 9.45 -3.42 -2.75
CA ALA A 73 10.44 -3.92 -3.70
C ALA A 73 10.39 -5.46 -3.84
N ALA A 74 10.28 -6.19 -2.73
CA ALA A 74 10.20 -7.64 -2.75
C ALA A 74 8.94 -8.16 -3.50
N VAL A 75 7.78 -7.52 -3.31
CA VAL A 75 6.56 -7.86 -4.06
C VAL A 75 6.74 -7.62 -5.56
N LEU A 76 7.35 -6.48 -5.90
CA LEU A 76 7.59 -6.12 -7.29
C LEU A 76 8.53 -7.15 -7.98
N GLU A 77 9.57 -7.61 -7.28
CA GLU A 77 10.46 -8.68 -7.75
C GLU A 77 9.76 -10.02 -7.90
N ALA A 78 8.90 -10.40 -6.93
CA ALA A 78 8.10 -11.62 -7.00
C ALA A 78 7.14 -11.59 -8.20
N GLY A 79 6.48 -10.46 -8.44
CA GLY A 79 5.64 -10.26 -9.63
C GLY A 79 6.43 -10.35 -10.95
N SER A 80 7.63 -9.78 -11.00
CA SER A 80 8.50 -9.94 -12.17
C SER A 80 8.93 -11.41 -12.37
N ALA A 81 9.20 -12.14 -11.29
CA ALA A 81 9.49 -13.57 -11.35
C ALA A 81 8.29 -14.38 -11.87
N ALA A 82 7.08 -14.05 -11.43
CA ALA A 82 5.86 -14.67 -11.89
C ALA A 82 5.58 -14.39 -13.36
N ALA A 83 5.71 -13.13 -13.79
CA ALA A 83 5.45 -12.69 -15.16
C ALA A 83 6.47 -13.24 -16.17
N HIS A 84 7.77 -13.08 -15.89
CA HIS A 84 8.82 -13.37 -16.87
C HIS A 84 9.34 -14.80 -16.77
N ARG A 85 9.29 -15.42 -15.58
CA ARG A 85 9.87 -16.75 -15.33
C ARG A 85 8.84 -17.81 -14.97
N GLY A 86 7.56 -17.44 -14.84
CA GLY A 86 6.50 -18.38 -14.46
C GLY A 86 6.65 -18.92 -13.04
N ILE A 87 7.34 -18.23 -12.13
CA ILE A 87 7.50 -18.69 -10.74
C ILE A 87 6.23 -18.33 -9.97
N ALA A 88 5.55 -19.33 -9.39
CA ALA A 88 4.42 -19.11 -8.49
C ALA A 88 4.91 -19.16 -7.04
N PRO A 89 4.53 -18.20 -6.18
CA PRO A 89 4.82 -18.29 -4.76
C PRO A 89 4.03 -19.41 -4.10
N GLN A 90 4.51 -19.88 -2.95
CA GLN A 90 3.72 -20.72 -2.05
C GLN A 90 2.58 -19.89 -1.44
N VAL A 91 1.56 -20.56 -0.91
CA VAL A 91 0.37 -19.90 -0.34
C VAL A 91 0.75 -18.89 0.75
N ASP A 92 1.66 -19.26 1.65
CA ASP A 92 2.10 -18.37 2.74
C ASP A 92 2.82 -17.12 2.22
N ASP A 93 3.62 -17.26 1.16
CA ASP A 93 4.31 -16.13 0.52
C ASP A 93 3.32 -15.25 -0.24
N LEU A 94 2.30 -15.84 -0.87
CA LEU A 94 1.25 -15.10 -1.54
C LEU A 94 0.41 -14.27 -0.56
N ASN A 95 0.09 -14.83 0.61
CA ASN A 95 -0.60 -14.09 1.67
C ASN A 95 0.23 -12.88 2.11
N ARG A 96 1.55 -13.07 2.32
CA ARG A 96 2.46 -11.97 2.67
C ARG A 96 2.55 -10.91 1.57
N VAL A 97 2.52 -11.33 0.30
CA VAL A 97 2.45 -10.40 -0.84
C VAL A 97 1.20 -9.54 -0.73
N MET A 98 0.05 -10.14 -0.44
CA MET A 98 -1.22 -9.41 -0.30
C MET A 98 -1.23 -8.48 0.90
N ASP A 99 -0.68 -8.90 2.05
CA ASP A 99 -0.55 -8.04 3.23
C ASP A 99 0.23 -6.75 2.91
N ILE A 100 1.31 -6.86 2.13
CA ILE A 100 2.13 -5.71 1.72
C ILE A 100 1.35 -4.80 0.76
N VAL A 101 0.65 -5.37 -0.21
CA VAL A 101 -0.16 -4.61 -1.18
C VAL A 101 -1.29 -3.88 -0.49
N GLU A 102 -2.05 -4.55 0.38
CA GLU A 102 -3.16 -3.95 1.10
C GLU A 102 -2.69 -2.85 2.06
N SER A 103 -1.59 -3.09 2.78
CA SER A 103 -0.96 -2.09 3.64
C SER A 103 -0.53 -0.83 2.85
N LEU A 104 0.04 -1.01 1.65
CA LEU A 104 0.37 0.10 0.76
C LEU A 104 -0.90 0.88 0.36
N LEU A 105 -1.94 0.19 -0.11
CA LEU A 105 -3.18 0.82 -0.54
C LEU A 105 -3.87 1.57 0.61
N GLU A 106 -3.91 0.97 1.79
CA GLU A 106 -4.50 1.57 2.98
C GLU A 106 -3.74 2.85 3.38
N SER A 107 -2.41 2.77 3.44
CA SER A 107 -1.56 3.92 3.77
C SER A 107 -1.68 5.06 2.77
N VAL A 108 -1.81 4.75 1.48
CA VAL A 108 -1.79 5.76 0.41
C VAL A 108 -3.16 6.40 0.15
N TYR A 109 -4.26 5.65 0.33
CA TYR A 109 -5.60 6.11 -0.06
C TYR A 109 -6.62 6.18 1.06
N VAL A 110 -6.40 5.50 2.20
CA VAL A 110 -7.45 5.33 3.23
C VAL A 110 -7.11 6.05 4.53
N LEU A 111 -5.87 5.89 5.03
CA LEU A 111 -5.50 6.35 6.38
C LEU A 111 -5.52 7.88 6.53
N GLU A 112 -5.25 8.64 5.47
CA GLU A 112 -5.23 10.10 5.57
C GLU A 112 -6.62 10.67 5.96
N GLU A 113 -7.67 10.24 5.25
CA GLU A 113 -9.05 10.65 5.53
C GLU A 113 -9.48 10.20 6.94
N LEU A 114 -9.14 8.97 7.32
CA LEU A 114 -9.45 8.44 8.64
C LEU A 114 -8.74 9.25 9.75
N ALA A 115 -7.47 9.58 9.56
CA ALA A 115 -6.71 10.39 10.51
C ALA A 115 -7.27 11.81 10.63
N GLN A 116 -7.72 12.41 9.52
CA GLN A 116 -8.40 13.71 9.54
C GLN A 116 -9.71 13.65 10.32
N HIS A 117 -10.53 12.62 10.07
CA HIS A 117 -11.77 12.41 10.81
C HIS A 117 -11.53 12.26 12.32
N LEU A 118 -10.56 11.42 12.71
CA LEU A 118 -10.21 11.23 14.12
C LEU A 118 -9.72 12.52 14.80
N ARG A 119 -8.95 13.37 14.11
CA ARG A 119 -8.52 14.67 14.64
C ARG A 119 -9.69 15.61 14.89
N GLN A 120 -10.74 15.53 14.08
CA GLN A 120 -11.94 16.37 14.21
C GLN A 120 -12.85 15.90 15.36
N THR A 121 -12.93 14.59 15.59
CA THR A 121 -13.82 14.00 16.61
C THR A 121 -13.15 13.81 17.97
N THR A 122 -11.82 13.89 18.06
CA THR A 122 -11.09 13.74 19.34
C THR A 122 -11.14 15.04 20.13
N PRO A 123 -11.68 15.05 21.37
CA PRO A 123 -11.71 16.25 22.20
C PRO A 123 -10.32 16.80 22.49
N ALA A 124 -10.19 18.14 22.52
CA ALA A 124 -8.95 18.79 22.89
C ALA A 124 -8.50 18.36 24.30
N ARG A 125 -7.20 18.11 24.47
CA ARG A 125 -6.64 17.73 25.77
C ARG A 125 -6.91 18.84 26.79
N PRO A 126 -7.43 18.54 28.00
CA PRO A 126 -7.58 19.53 29.06
C PRO A 126 -6.23 20.20 29.34
N SER A 127 -6.21 21.54 29.44
CA SER A 127 -4.97 22.23 29.80
C SER A 127 -4.59 21.83 31.24
N ARG A 128 -3.32 21.51 31.46
CA ARG A 128 -2.80 21.39 32.83
C ARG A 128 -2.86 22.80 33.44
N GLY A 129 -3.75 23.01 34.40
CA GLY A 129 -3.76 24.23 35.21
C GLY A 129 -2.37 24.50 35.80
N LYS A 130 -1.95 25.77 35.80
CA LYS A 130 -0.70 26.21 36.44
C LYS A 130 -0.61 25.64 37.87
N PRO A 131 0.58 25.21 38.33
CA PRO A 131 0.76 24.89 39.74
C PRO A 131 0.34 26.12 40.57
N MET A 132 -0.55 25.89 41.53
CA MET A 132 -0.98 26.91 42.49
C MET A 132 0.22 27.22 43.38
N ASP A 133 0.68 28.48 43.40
CA ASP A 133 1.68 28.91 44.37
C ASP A 133 1.10 28.68 45.77
N LYS A 134 1.79 27.87 46.58
CA LYS A 134 1.44 27.66 47.98
C LYS A 134 1.93 28.88 48.78
N PRO A 135 1.12 29.36 49.74
CA PRO A 135 1.47 30.49 50.61
C PRO A 135 2.64 30.17 51.54
#